data_AF-A0A4U2ZZH3-F1
#
_entry.id   AF-A0A4U2ZZH3-F1
#
_cell.length_a   1.000
_cell.length_b   1.000
_cell.length_c   1.000
_cell.angle_alpha   90.00
_cell.angle_beta   90.00
_cell.angle_gamma   90.00
#
_symmetry.space_group_name_H-M   'P 1'
#
loop_
_entity.id
_entity.type
_entity.pdbx_description
1 polymer ?
#
loop_
_entity_poly.entity_id
_entity_poly.type
_entity_poly.pdbx_seq_one_letter_code
_entity_poly.pdbx_strand_id
1 'polypeptide(L)'
;KKDKKHYPIAFNVLPQVDIFADNDFTFEEVKMIQETKKILEDQNLKMAATCVRVPVVSGHSESVYIELEKEATVAEIREVLLDAPGVILQDNPSE
;
A
#
# COMPACT_ATOMS: atom_id res chain seq x y z
N LYS A 1 -17.82 -11.70 1.36
CA LYS A 1 -18.61 -12.12 2.56
C LYS A 1 -18.29 -11.12 3.67
N LYS A 2 -19.24 -10.78 4.56
CA LYS A 2 -18.94 -9.88 5.70
C LYS A 2 -18.38 -10.69 6.87
N ASP A 3 -17.51 -10.09 7.65
CA ASP A 3 -17.01 -10.70 8.89
C ASP A 3 -18.14 -10.83 9.94
N LYS A 4 -18.00 -11.77 10.86
CA LYS A 4 -18.96 -12.10 11.92
C LYS A 4 -18.97 -11.06 13.05
N LYS A 5 -17.87 -10.35 13.27
CA LYS A 5 -17.70 -9.34 14.32
C LYS A 5 -17.49 -7.96 13.71
N HIS A 6 -17.90 -6.94 14.46
CA HIS A 6 -17.77 -5.54 14.07
C HIS A 6 -17.13 -4.74 15.21
N TYR A 7 -16.31 -3.77 14.85
CA TYR A 7 -15.55 -2.95 15.81
C TYR A 7 -15.71 -1.46 15.49
N PRO A 8 -15.70 -0.59 16.51
CA PRO A 8 -15.78 0.86 16.32
C PRO A 8 -14.48 1.41 15.71
N ILE A 9 -14.61 2.35 14.76
CA ILE A 9 -13.48 3.02 14.09
C ILE A 9 -13.18 4.42 14.63
N ALA A 10 -14.15 5.09 15.27
CA ALA A 10 -13.93 6.43 15.82
C ALA A 10 -12.79 6.39 16.85
N PHE A 11 -11.78 7.25 16.66
CA PHE A 11 -10.58 7.32 17.49
C PHE A 11 -9.79 6.00 17.59
N ASN A 12 -9.86 5.14 16.58
CA ASN A 12 -9.25 3.82 16.59
C ASN A 12 -8.52 3.50 15.28
N VAL A 13 -7.68 2.47 15.30
CA VAL A 13 -7.07 1.85 14.13
C VAL A 13 -7.37 0.36 14.13
N LEU A 14 -7.83 -0.18 13.00
CA LEU A 14 -8.21 -1.59 12.88
C LEU A 14 -7.30 -2.27 11.85
N PRO A 15 -6.41 -3.19 12.28
CA PRO A 15 -5.51 -3.93 11.38
C PRO A 15 -6.25 -5.07 10.67
N GLN A 16 -7.37 -4.74 10.04
CA GLN A 16 -8.17 -5.67 9.26
C GLN A 16 -8.97 -4.91 8.21
N VAL A 17 -8.70 -5.20 6.94
CA VAL A 17 -9.50 -4.75 5.79
C VAL A 17 -9.92 -5.97 4.99
N ASP A 18 -11.23 -6.16 4.81
CA ASP A 18 -11.80 -7.42 4.30
C ASP A 18 -11.69 -8.57 5.34
N ILE A 19 -12.09 -9.78 4.96
CA ILE A 19 -11.94 -10.98 5.80
C ILE A 19 -10.53 -11.59 5.67
N PHE A 20 -10.16 -12.45 6.62
CA PHE A 20 -8.92 -13.23 6.54
C PHE A 20 -8.99 -14.31 5.45
N ALA A 21 -7.86 -14.52 4.77
CA ALA A 21 -7.58 -15.65 3.91
C ALA A 21 -6.96 -16.80 4.75
N ASP A 22 -6.61 -17.91 4.10
CA ASP A 22 -6.11 -19.12 4.79
C ASP A 22 -4.66 -18.99 5.31
N ASN A 23 -3.96 -17.91 4.95
CA ASN A 23 -2.55 -17.67 5.28
C ASN A 23 -2.37 -16.55 6.33
N ASP A 24 -3.40 -16.25 7.12
CA ASP A 24 -3.45 -15.20 8.15
C ASP A 24 -3.33 -13.75 7.65
N PHE A 25 -3.15 -13.54 6.34
CA PHE A 25 -3.36 -12.25 5.70
C PHE A 25 -4.85 -12.00 5.48
N THR A 26 -5.22 -10.73 5.38
CA THR A 26 -6.53 -10.31 4.89
C THR A 26 -6.60 -10.38 3.36
N PHE A 27 -7.81 -10.50 2.81
CA PHE A 27 -7.98 -10.48 1.35
C PHE A 27 -7.49 -9.17 0.73
N GLU A 28 -7.53 -8.04 1.44
CA GLU A 28 -6.98 -6.79 0.92
C GLU A 28 -5.46 -6.86 0.73
N GLU A 29 -4.74 -7.41 1.71
CA GLU A 29 -3.29 -7.60 1.61
C GLU A 29 -2.95 -8.59 0.49
N VAL A 30 -3.72 -9.68 0.37
CA VAL A 30 -3.55 -10.66 -0.72
C VAL A 30 -3.81 -10.03 -2.10
N LYS A 31 -4.83 -9.18 -2.24
CA LYS A 31 -5.11 -8.44 -3.48
C LYS A 31 -3.94 -7.55 -3.86
N MET A 32 -3.43 -6.73 -2.94
CA MET A 32 -2.26 -5.88 -3.21
C MET A 32 -1.11 -6.71 -3.75
N ILE A 33 -0.82 -7.87 -3.14
CA ILE A 33 0.24 -8.76 -3.60
C ILE A 33 -0.02 -9.32 -5.00
N GLN A 34 -1.20 -9.90 -5.24
CA GLN A 34 -1.49 -10.59 -6.50
C GLN A 34 -1.71 -9.64 -7.67
N GLU A 35 -2.35 -8.49 -7.43
CA GLU A 35 -2.63 -7.48 -8.44
C GLU A 35 -1.33 -6.80 -8.90
N THR A 36 -0.43 -6.43 -7.97
CA THR A 36 0.88 -5.87 -8.33
C THR A 36 1.72 -6.85 -9.14
N LYS A 37 1.79 -8.13 -8.75
CA LYS A 37 2.48 -9.18 -9.53
C LYS A 37 1.92 -9.33 -10.95
N LYS A 38 0.60 -9.19 -11.10
CA LYS A 38 -0.07 -9.28 -12.39
C LYS A 38 0.17 -8.05 -13.26
N ILE A 39 0.07 -6.85 -12.69
CA ILE A 39 0.27 -5.57 -13.38
C ILE A 39 1.72 -5.43 -13.86
N LEU A 40 2.69 -5.83 -13.04
CA LEU A 40 4.11 -5.77 -13.36
C LEU A 40 4.60 -7.00 -14.15
N GLU A 41 3.72 -7.97 -14.42
CA GLU A 41 4.05 -9.24 -15.09
C GLU A 41 5.21 -10.03 -14.43
N ASP A 42 5.42 -9.84 -13.12
CA ASP A 42 6.47 -10.51 -12.34
C ASP A 42 5.88 -11.34 -11.19
N GLN A 43 5.86 -12.65 -11.37
CA GLN A 43 5.37 -13.59 -10.34
C GLN A 43 6.37 -13.81 -9.19
N ASN A 44 7.65 -13.50 -9.42
CA ASN A 44 8.72 -13.70 -8.46
C ASN A 44 8.92 -12.47 -7.54
N LEU A 45 8.25 -11.36 -7.82
CA LEU A 45 8.29 -10.16 -6.99
C LEU A 45 8.02 -10.50 -5.52
N LYS A 46 8.94 -10.09 -4.65
CA LYS A 46 8.81 -10.25 -3.20
C LYS A 46 8.13 -9.01 -2.64
N MET A 47 6.98 -9.21 -2.01
CA MET A 47 6.24 -8.11 -1.39
C MET A 47 5.36 -8.65 -0.26
N ALA A 48 5.10 -7.79 0.71
CA ALA A 48 4.13 -7.97 1.77
C ALA A 48 3.37 -6.66 1.96
N ALA A 49 2.15 -6.76 2.45
CA ALA A 49 1.31 -5.60 2.76
C ALA A 49 0.71 -5.77 4.16
N THR A 50 0.46 -4.64 4.82
CA THR A 50 -0.36 -4.58 6.03
C THR A 50 -1.44 -3.54 5.83
N CYS A 51 -2.71 -3.96 5.85
CA CYS A 51 -3.83 -3.07 5.57
C CYS A 51 -4.55 -2.68 6.86
N VAL A 52 -4.50 -1.39 7.21
CA VAL A 52 -5.08 -0.84 8.44
C VAL A 52 -6.17 0.18 8.10
N ARG A 53 -7.36 0.01 8.68
CA ARG A 53 -8.42 1.03 8.63
C ARG A 53 -8.13 2.10 9.68
N VAL A 54 -8.14 3.36 9.25
CA VAL A 54 -7.97 4.56 10.09
C VAL A 54 -9.22 5.45 10.00
N PRO A 55 -9.46 6.39 10.92
CA PRO A 55 -10.67 7.22 10.93
C PRO A 55 -10.56 8.39 9.94
N VAL A 56 -10.31 8.07 8.68
CA VAL A 56 -10.26 9.00 7.54
C VAL A 56 -11.45 8.70 6.63
N VAL A 57 -12.19 9.74 6.24
CA VAL A 57 -13.44 9.61 5.47
C VAL A 57 -13.17 9.23 4.02
N SER A 58 -12.15 9.82 3.41
CA SER A 58 -11.77 9.58 2.01
C SER A 58 -10.28 9.84 1.83
N GLY A 59 -9.68 9.15 0.86
CA GLY A 59 -8.24 9.14 0.62
C GLY A 59 -7.55 8.00 1.37
N HIS A 60 -6.58 7.38 0.71
CA HIS A 60 -5.69 6.38 1.30
C HIS A 60 -4.29 6.96 1.46
N SER A 61 -3.55 6.41 2.40
CA SER A 61 -2.14 6.74 2.60
C SER A 61 -1.38 5.44 2.79
N GLU A 62 -0.24 5.33 2.14
CA GLU A 62 0.58 4.12 2.15
C GLU A 62 2.01 4.52 2.53
N SER A 63 2.56 3.87 3.55
CA SER A 63 3.99 3.93 3.82
C SER A 63 4.63 2.77 3.05
N VAL A 64 5.38 3.10 2.00
CA VAL A 64 5.91 2.12 1.06
C VAL A 64 7.43 2.03 1.21
N TYR A 65 7.92 0.80 1.30
CA TYR A 65 9.35 0.47 1.26
C TYR A 65 9.64 -0.35 0.01
N ILE A 66 10.67 0.02 -0.74
CA ILE A 66 11.11 -0.67 -1.95
C ILE A 66 12.62 -0.90 -1.93
N GLU A 67 13.04 -2.00 -2.54
CA GLU A 67 14.42 -2.27 -2.92
C GLU A 67 14.50 -2.26 -4.45
N LEU A 68 15.53 -1.62 -5.00
CA LEU A 68 15.73 -1.49 -6.45
C LEU A 68 16.81 -2.48 -6.92
N GLU A 69 16.67 -2.99 -8.15
CA GLU A 69 17.69 -3.85 -8.76
C GLU A 69 19.02 -3.12 -9.01
N LYS A 70 18.95 -1.80 -9.19
CA LYS A 70 20.09 -0.91 -9.38
C LYS A 70 20.01 0.20 -8.35
N GLU A 71 21.18 0.65 -7.89
CA GLU A 71 21.25 1.81 -7.03
C GLU A 71 20.67 3.05 -7.72
N ALA A 72 19.93 3.84 -6.95
CA ALA A 72 19.44 5.13 -7.35
C ALA A 72 19.52 6.09 -6.16
N THR A 73 19.80 7.35 -6.46
CA THR A 73 19.74 8.43 -5.50
C THR A 73 18.30 8.92 -5.32
N VAL A 74 18.02 9.55 -4.18
CA VAL A 74 16.71 10.17 -3.93
C VAL A 74 16.39 11.24 -4.99
N ALA A 75 17.39 11.94 -5.50
CA ALA A 75 17.21 12.92 -6.57
C ALA A 75 16.71 12.25 -7.86
N GLU A 76 17.34 11.15 -8.29
CA GLU A 76 16.91 10.41 -9.49
C GLU A 76 15.49 9.86 -9.36
N ILE A 77 15.11 9.36 -8.18
CA ILE A 77 13.75 8.88 -7.93
C ILE A 77 12.73 10.03 -8.05
N ARG A 78 13.06 11.21 -7.52
CA ARG A 78 12.19 12.40 -7.62
C ARG A 78 11.98 12.84 -9.07
N GLU A 79 13.03 12.84 -9.89
CA GLU A 79 12.90 13.18 -11.32
C GLU A 79 11.93 12.22 -12.05
N VAL A 80 12.03 10.91 -11.79
CA VAL A 80 11.10 9.93 -12.37
C VAL A 80 9.66 10.17 -11.93
N LEU A 81 9.44 10.52 -10.66
CA LEU A 81 8.10 10.81 -10.13
C LEU A 81 7.51 12.11 -10.68
N LEU A 82 8.33 13.11 -10.99
CA LEU A 82 7.89 14.37 -11.60
C LEU A 82 7.34 14.17 -13.01
N ASP A 83 7.95 13.27 -13.78
CA ASP A 83 7.56 12.98 -15.16
C ASP A 83 6.45 11.90 -15.27
N ALA A 84 6.12 11.21 -14.17
CA ALA A 84 5.17 10.11 -14.16
C ALA A 84 3.70 10.59 -14.36
N PRO A 85 2.99 10.11 -15.40
CA PRO A 85 1.60 10.51 -15.64
C PRO A 85 0.68 10.17 -14.46
N GLY A 86 -0.05 11.17 -13.96
CA GLY A 86 -0.99 11.00 -12.85
C GLY A 86 -0.35 11.05 -11.45
N VAL A 87 0.96 11.29 -11.37
CA VAL A 87 1.68 11.49 -10.11
C VAL A 87 1.92 12.99 -9.88
N ILE A 88 1.78 13.44 -8.64
CA ILE A 88 2.18 14.77 -8.19
C ILE A 88 3.19 14.59 -7.08
N LEU A 89 4.43 15.03 -7.29
CA LEU A 89 5.45 14.98 -6.25
C LEU A 89 5.21 16.10 -5.22
N GLN A 90 4.89 15.71 -3.99
CA GLN A 90 4.78 16.61 -2.83
C GLN A 90 5.82 16.22 -1.77
N ASP A 91 7.02 16.79 -1.88
CA ASP A 91 8.17 16.43 -1.03
C ASP A 91 9.01 17.68 -0.70
N ASN A 92 8.44 18.55 0.15
CA ASN A 92 9.12 19.71 0.74
C ASN A 92 8.92 19.73 2.27
N PRO A 93 9.73 19.00 3.05
CA PRO A 93 9.54 18.89 4.50
C PRO A 93 9.76 20.18 5.30
N SER A 94 10.34 21.21 4.68
CA SER A 94 10.63 22.50 5.33
C SER A 94 9.47 23.50 5.25
N GLU A 95 8.41 23.15 4.52
CA GLU A 95 7.20 23.97 4.38
C GLU A 95 6.31 23.92 5.63
#